data_AF-A0A1H8T3T2-F1
#
_entry.id   AF-A0A1H8T3T2-F1
#
_cell.length_a   1.000
_cell.length_b   1.000
_cell.length_c   1.000
_cell.angle_alpha   90.00
_cell.angle_beta   90.00
_cell.angle_gamma   90.00
#
_symmetry.space_group_name_H-M   'P 1'
#
loop_
_entity.id
_entity.type
_entity.pdbx_description
1 polymer ?
#
loop_
_entity_poly.entity_id
_entity_poly.type
_entity_poly.pdbx_seq_one_letter_code
_entity_poly.pdbx_strand_id
1 'polypeptide(L)' 'MPIAHRVDATCPDCADDSDVWMFKKEEPTITKEHYTCESCGCEWTERRQD' A
#
# COMPACT_ATOMS: atom_id res chain seq x y z
N MET A 1 7.47 -4.79 13.97
CA MET A 1 6.81 -3.69 13.22
C MET A 1 6.98 -4.04 11.75
N PRO A 2 5.91 -4.16 10.95
CA PRO A 2 6.06 -4.36 9.52
C PRO A 2 6.82 -3.17 8.94
N ILE A 3 7.80 -3.44 8.08
CA ILE A 3 8.61 -2.40 7.45
C ILE A 3 7.81 -1.84 6.29
N ALA A 4 7.24 -0.65 6.47
CA ALA A 4 6.70 0.12 5.36
C ALA A 4 7.84 0.59 4.47
N HIS A 5 7.66 0.48 3.15
CA HIS A 5 8.61 0.95 2.15
C HIS A 5 7.87 1.76 1.10
N ARG A 6 8.52 2.80 0.58
CA ARG A 6 7.94 3.61 -0.49
C ARG A 6 7.89 2.80 -1.79
N VAL A 7 6.77 2.90 -2.50
CA VAL A 7 6.51 2.20 -3.75
C VAL A 7 6.06 3.15 -4.83
N ASP A 8 6.31 2.76 -6.08
CA ASP A 8 5.83 3.43 -7.28
C ASP A 8 4.40 2.95 -7.55
N ALA A 9 3.44 3.44 -6.76
CA ALA A 9 2.03 3.11 -6.90
C ALA A 9 1.22 4.39 -6.95
N THR A 10 0.37 4.54 -7.96
CA THR A 10 -0.50 5.71 -8.10
C THR A 10 -1.62 5.67 -7.08
N CYS A 11 -1.77 6.74 -6.30
CA CYS A 11 -2.89 6.87 -5.39
C CYS A 11 -4.21 6.91 -6.17
N PRO A 12 -5.19 6.04 -5.85
CA PRO A 12 -6.46 6.03 -6.56
C PRO A 12 -7.33 7.27 -6.31
N ASP A 13 -7.01 8.07 -5.29
CA ASP A 13 -7.78 9.26 -4.90
C ASP A 13 -7.24 10.55 -5.55
N CYS A 14 -5.95 10.86 -5.33
CA CYS A 14 -5.33 12.07 -5.87
C CYS A 14 -4.57 11.88 -7.19
N ALA A 15 -4.45 10.63 -7.67
CA ALA A 15 -3.67 10.26 -8.85
C ALA A 15 -2.17 10.64 -8.78
N ASP A 16 -1.65 10.87 -7.57
CA ASP A 16 -0.24 11.12 -7.31
C ASP A 16 0.47 9.83 -6.84
N ASP A 17 1.69 9.60 -7.33
CA ASP A 17 2.55 8.46 -6.98
C ASP A 17 3.79 8.86 -6.15
N SER A 18 4.00 10.15 -5.92
CA SER A 18 5.24 10.70 -5.34
C SER A 18 5.54 10.19 -3.93
N ASP A 19 4.51 10.00 -3.11
CA ASP A 19 4.62 9.66 -1.69
C ASP A 19 3.66 8.54 -1.27
N VAL A 20 3.70 7.42 -1.97
CA VAL A 20 2.93 6.20 -1.61
C VAL A 20 3.81 5.18 -0.90
N TRP A 21 3.41 4.82 0.31
CA TRP A 21 4.04 3.81 1.14
C TRP A 21 3.24 2.51 1.10
N MET A 22 3.93 1.37 1.04
CA MET A 22 3.33 0.06 1.13
C MET A 22 3.97 -0.77 2.23
N PHE A 23 3.14 -1.51 2.96
CA PHE A 23 3.60 -2.58 3.84
C PHE A 23 2.84 -3.86 3.57
N LYS A 24 3.57 -4.98 3.60
CA LYS A 24 2.99 -6.30 3.45
C LYS A 24 2.60 -6.84 4.81
N LYS A 25 1.44 -7.47 4.86
CA LYS A 25 0.98 -8.28 5.97
C LYS A 25 0.75 -9.69 5.47
N GLU A 26 1.65 -10.59 5.87
CA GLU A 26 1.54 -12.01 5.61
C GLU A 26 0.50 -12.61 6.56
N GLU A 27 -0.56 -13.17 5.99
CA GLU A 27 -1.57 -13.95 6.71
C GLU A 27 -1.50 -15.40 6.21
N PRO A 28 -1.92 -16.40 7.00
CA PRO A 28 -1.66 -17.82 6.72
C PRO A 28 -2.16 -18.34 5.36
N THR A 29 -3.06 -17.61 4.70
CA THR A 29 -3.67 -17.98 3.41
C THR A 29 -3.59 -16.88 2.36
N ILE A 30 -3.08 -15.69 2.70
CA ILE A 30 -3.11 -14.53 1.80
C ILE A 30 -2.05 -13.51 2.18
N THR A 31 -1.46 -12.86 1.17
CA THR A 31 -0.65 -11.66 1.40
C THR A 31 -1.51 -10.43 1.14
N LYS A 32 -1.62 -9.57 2.17
CA LYS A 32 -2.27 -8.26 2.04
C LYS A 32 -1.21 -7.19 1.89
N GLU A 33 -1.34 -6.38 0.86
CA GLU A 33 -0.49 -5.21 0.62
C GLU A 33 -1.31 -3.97 1.00
N HIS A 34 -0.86 -3.26 2.04
CA HIS A 34 -1.51 -2.06 2.53
C HIS A 34 -0.74 -0.86 2.02
N TYR A 35 -1.44 0.08 1.40
CA TYR A 35 -0.89 1.27 0.78
C TYR A 35 -1.41 2.52 1.49
N THR A 36 -0.55 3.51 1.63
CA THR A 36 -0.86 4.81 2.25
C THR A 36 -0.21 5.90 1.41
N CYS A 37 -1.00 6.85 0.93
CA CYS A 37 -0.51 8.06 0.26
C CYS A 37 -0.31 9.18 1.28
N GLU A 38 0.90 9.70 1.44
CA GLU A 38 1.14 10.83 2.34
C GLU A 38 0.73 12.18 1.73
N SER A 39 0.61 12.27 0.41
CA SER A 39 0.17 13.49 -0.28
C SER A 39 -1.27 13.87 0.07
N CYS A 40 -2.17 12.88 0.14
CA CYS A 40 -3.60 13.11 0.43
C CYS A 40 -4.11 12.39 1.69
N GLY A 41 -3.35 11.47 2.26
CA GLY A 41 -3.76 10.64 3.40
C GLY A 41 -4.65 9.45 3.01
N CYS A 42 -4.80 9.14 1.72
CA CYS A 42 -5.62 8.00 1.28
C CYS A 42 -4.93 6.67 1.62
N GLU A 43 -5.69 5.73 2.18
CA GLU A 43 -5.23 4.39 2.53
C GLU A 43 -6.07 3.34 1.79
N TRP A 44 -5.41 2.38 1.15
CA TRP A 44 -6.10 1.27 0.48
C TRP A 44 -5.35 -0.05 0.70
N THR A 45 -6.01 -1.16 0.42
CA THR A 45 -5.44 -2.49 0.62
C THR A 45 -5.72 -3.36 -0.57
N GLU A 46 -4.67 -3.90 -1.18
CA GLU A 46 -4.78 -4.89 -2.23
C GLU A 46 -4.56 -6.28 -1.66
N ARG A 47 -5.33 -7.23 -2.18
CA ARG A 47 -5.28 -8.64 -1.79
C ARG A 47 -4.66 -9.41 -2.94
N ARG A 48 -3.49 -10.02 -2.73
CA ARG A 48 -2.94 -10.97 -3.69
C ARG A 48 -3.15 -12.39 -3.17
N GLN A 49 -4.01 -13.14 -3.88
CA GLN A 49 -4.00 -14.60 -3.82
C GLN A 49 -3.10 -15.09 -4.95
N ASP A 50 -2.18 -15.99 -4.63
CA ASP A 50 -1.44 -16.81 -5.61
C ASP A 50 -2.34 -17.96 -6.07
#